data_AF-A0A3N5QSV8-F1
#
_entry.id   AF-A0A3N5QSV8-F1
#
_cell.length_a   1.000
_cell.length_b   1.000
_cell.length_c   1.000
_cell.angle_alpha   90.00
_cell.angle_beta   90.00
_cell.angle_gamma   90.00
#
_symmetry.space_group_name_H-M   'P 1'
#
loop_
_entity.id
_entity.type
_entity.pdbx_description
1 polymer ?
#
loop_
_entity_poly.entity_id
_entity_poly.type
_entity_poly.pdbx_seq_one_letter_code
_entity_poly.pdbx_strand_id
1 'polypeptide(L)'
;MNRKMILIGFIAVVLMFAAGAWAAEEIYYARCNLKVLEGNQITWLNWQAAVNFIPVNTKLKVTRNGSKATLVNAESGASYTLDTGADGDSFLEKFVVKAPVNMKGFSAEVQAAIKDTIARVGMTKEQVYIAMGPPSNLGRDQTAQKTYQNIMSADLWVYLRRRFSKNIGVGFDSAGKVNRTEGIWR
;
A
#
# COMPACT_ATOMS: atom_id res chain seq x y z
N MET A 1 -75.79 -28.93 -22.08
CA MET A 1 -74.91 -29.61 -21.11
C MET A 1 -73.72 -28.68 -20.83
N ASN A 2 -73.62 -28.21 -19.60
CA ASN A 2 -72.68 -27.17 -19.13
C ASN A 2 -71.22 -27.67 -19.03
N ARG A 3 -70.25 -26.78 -19.29
CA ARG A 3 -68.95 -26.57 -18.55
C ARG A 3 -68.13 -25.52 -19.31
N LYS A 4 -68.20 -24.24 -18.91
CA LYS A 4 -67.28 -23.52 -18.00
C LYS A 4 -65.85 -23.36 -18.53
N MET A 5 -65.47 -22.08 -18.68
CA MET A 5 -64.14 -21.48 -18.81
C MET A 5 -63.05 -22.17 -17.97
N ILE A 6 -61.79 -22.04 -18.39
CA ILE A 6 -60.72 -21.40 -17.62
C ILE A 6 -59.55 -21.06 -18.57
N LEU A 7 -59.23 -19.76 -18.63
CA LEU A 7 -58.05 -19.15 -19.21
C LEU A 7 -57.03 -18.98 -18.07
N ILE A 8 -55.82 -19.53 -18.17
CA ILE A 8 -54.71 -19.18 -17.27
C ILE A 8 -53.47 -19.00 -18.13
N GLY A 9 -53.04 -17.75 -18.22
CA GLY A 9 -51.79 -17.34 -18.85
C GLY A 9 -50.58 -17.64 -17.97
N PHE A 10 -49.46 -17.96 -18.60
CA PHE A 10 -48.15 -17.99 -17.98
C PHE A 10 -47.24 -17.05 -18.77
N ILE A 11 -47.11 -15.82 -18.28
CA ILE A 11 -46.02 -14.91 -18.65
C ILE A 11 -44.89 -15.19 -17.67
N ALA A 12 -43.89 -15.97 -18.09
CA ALA A 12 -42.67 -16.14 -17.33
C ALA A 12 -41.73 -14.96 -17.64
N VAL A 13 -41.74 -13.94 -16.79
CA VAL A 13 -40.69 -12.92 -16.74
C VAL A 13 -39.46 -13.58 -16.12
N VAL A 14 -38.52 -13.99 -16.96
CA VAL A 14 -37.18 -14.40 -16.50
C VAL A 14 -36.41 -13.12 -16.15
N LEU A 15 -36.47 -12.76 -14.87
CA LEU A 15 -35.54 -11.81 -14.26
C LEU A 15 -34.13 -12.42 -14.31
N MET A 16 -33.36 -12.04 -15.32
CA MET A 16 -31.91 -12.25 -15.31
C MET A 16 -31.32 -11.37 -14.21
N PHE A 17 -31.12 -11.96 -13.03
CA PHE A 17 -30.21 -11.41 -12.05
C PHE A 17 -28.80 -11.46 -12.65
N ALA A 18 -28.29 -10.31 -13.09
CA ALA A 18 -26.87 -10.10 -13.23
C ALA A 18 -26.25 -10.21 -11.83
N ALA A 19 -25.76 -11.39 -11.49
CA ALA A 19 -24.87 -11.57 -10.37
C ALA A 19 -23.58 -10.82 -10.71
N GLY A 20 -23.51 -9.53 -10.35
CA GLY A 20 -22.24 -8.84 -10.26
C GLY A 20 -21.35 -9.66 -9.33
N ALA A 21 -20.25 -10.19 -9.85
CA ALA A 21 -19.26 -10.86 -9.03
C ALA A 21 -18.69 -9.83 -8.06
N TRP A 22 -19.17 -9.84 -6.82
CA TRP A 22 -18.57 -9.09 -5.73
C TRP A 22 -17.19 -9.70 -5.50
N ALA A 23 -16.15 -9.00 -5.94
CA ALA A 23 -14.77 -9.36 -5.60
C ALA A 23 -14.70 -9.50 -4.08
N ALA A 24 -14.36 -10.69 -3.59
CA ALA A 24 -14.32 -10.97 -2.17
C ALA A 24 -13.35 -9.99 -1.49
N GLU A 25 -13.84 -9.28 -0.46
CA GLU A 25 -12.99 -8.41 0.36
C GLU A 25 -11.93 -9.26 1.06
N GLU A 26 -10.67 -9.09 0.68
CA GLU A 26 -9.55 -9.76 1.34
C GLU A 26 -8.97 -8.87 2.45
N ILE A 27 -8.65 -9.48 3.58
CA ILE A 27 -7.99 -8.80 4.71
C ILE A 27 -6.48 -8.81 4.50
N TYR A 28 -5.89 -7.63 4.56
CA TYR A 28 -4.46 -7.40 4.56
C TYR A 28 -4.04 -6.54 5.75
N TYR A 29 -2.73 -6.35 5.90
CA TYR A 29 -2.08 -5.47 6.83
C TYR A 29 -1.19 -4.49 6.07
N ALA A 30 -1.16 -3.22 6.47
CA ALA A 30 -0.21 -2.27 5.91
C ALA A 30 1.23 -2.77 6.13
N ARG A 31 2.01 -2.96 5.07
CA ARG A 31 3.41 -3.42 5.13
C ARG A 31 4.35 -2.37 5.71
N CYS A 32 3.99 -1.11 5.52
CA CYS A 32 4.76 0.06 5.89
C CYS A 32 3.81 1.19 6.27
N ASN A 33 4.36 2.32 6.73
CA ASN A 33 3.57 3.54 6.86
C ASN A 33 3.13 4.05 5.48
N LEU A 34 1.83 4.04 5.22
CA LEU A 34 1.25 4.47 3.95
C LEU A 34 0.91 5.96 4.02
N LYS A 35 1.62 6.76 3.22
CA LYS A 35 1.47 8.22 3.22
C LYS A 35 0.19 8.64 2.51
N VAL A 36 -0.65 9.38 3.22
CA VAL A 36 -1.97 9.82 2.74
C VAL A 36 -1.89 11.29 2.30
N LEU A 37 -2.17 11.52 1.03
CA LEU A 37 -2.32 12.81 0.38
C LEU A 37 -3.79 13.18 0.29
N GLU A 38 -4.07 14.48 0.30
CA GLU A 38 -5.40 15.02 -0.03
C GLU A 38 -6.56 14.35 0.74
N GLY A 39 -6.28 13.92 1.97
CA GLY A 39 -7.24 13.29 2.88
C GLY A 39 -7.45 11.78 2.67
N ASN A 40 -7.33 11.24 1.46
CA ASN A 40 -7.66 9.83 1.20
C ASN A 40 -6.84 9.13 0.10
N GLN A 41 -5.80 9.75 -0.46
CA GLN A 41 -5.06 9.19 -1.59
C GLN A 41 -3.67 8.71 -1.17
N ILE A 42 -3.33 7.48 -1.56
CA ILE A 42 -2.00 6.90 -1.45
C ILE A 42 -1.49 6.67 -2.86
N THR A 43 -0.22 7.00 -3.11
CA THR A 43 0.40 6.85 -4.43
C THR A 43 1.64 6.01 -4.32
N TRP A 44 2.06 5.45 -5.45
CA TRP A 44 3.25 4.60 -5.52
C TRP A 44 4.55 5.28 -5.08
N LEU A 45 4.57 6.61 -5.07
CA LEU A 45 5.69 7.45 -4.65
C LEU A 45 5.87 7.55 -3.12
N ASN A 46 4.81 7.27 -2.35
CA ASN A 46 4.77 7.40 -0.88
C ASN A 46 5.43 8.69 -0.35
N TRP A 47 4.87 9.85 -0.68
CA TRP A 47 5.48 11.17 -0.42
C TRP A 47 5.81 11.43 1.05
N GLN A 48 7.07 11.78 1.33
CA GLN A 48 7.56 11.86 2.71
C GLN A 48 7.09 13.10 3.47
N ALA A 49 6.61 14.15 2.78
CA ALA A 49 6.02 15.33 3.43
C ALA A 49 4.54 15.15 3.81
N ALA A 50 3.93 14.01 3.53
CA ALA A 50 2.54 13.76 3.93
C ALA A 50 2.42 13.81 5.46
N VAL A 51 1.53 14.67 5.94
CA VAL A 51 1.25 14.85 7.38
C VAL A 51 0.55 13.62 7.95
N ASN A 52 -0.39 13.08 7.19
CA ASN A 52 -1.18 11.92 7.58
C ASN A 52 -0.62 10.65 6.96
N PHE A 53 -0.71 9.56 7.71
CA PHE A 53 -0.35 8.25 7.21
C PHE A 53 -1.16 7.16 7.91
N ILE A 54 -1.30 6.02 7.25
CA ILE A 54 -1.81 4.79 7.85
C ILE A 54 -0.61 4.06 8.44
N PRO A 55 -0.57 3.79 9.77
CA PRO A 55 0.55 3.09 10.38
C PRO A 55 0.75 1.68 9.81
N VAL A 56 2.00 1.21 9.78
CA VAL A 56 2.32 -0.20 9.54
C VAL A 56 1.46 -1.12 10.44
N ASN A 57 1.11 -2.30 9.92
CA ASN A 57 0.23 -3.29 10.54
C ASN A 57 -1.22 -2.86 10.75
N THR A 58 -1.66 -1.70 10.26
CA THR A 58 -3.09 -1.39 10.22
C THR A 58 -3.80 -2.46 9.40
N LYS A 59 -4.88 -3.02 9.95
CA LYS A 59 -5.71 -4.03 9.29
C LYS A 59 -6.61 -3.35 8.25
N LEU A 60 -6.53 -3.80 7.01
CA LEU A 60 -7.18 -3.18 5.85
C LEU A 60 -8.00 -4.23 5.09
N LYS A 61 -9.24 -3.91 4.76
CA LYS A 61 -9.98 -4.59 3.70
C LYS A 61 -9.52 -4.01 2.36
N VAL A 62 -9.11 -4.87 1.44
CA VAL A 62 -8.53 -4.44 0.16
C VAL A 62 -9.38 -4.94 -1.00
N THR A 63 -9.78 -4.01 -1.86
CA THR A 63 -10.48 -4.32 -3.10
C THR A 63 -9.67 -3.76 -4.26
N ARG A 64 -9.24 -4.63 -5.17
CA ARG A 64 -8.40 -4.24 -6.32
C ARG A 64 -9.23 -3.90 -7.55
N ASN A 65 -8.68 -2.99 -8.36
CA ASN A 65 -9.14 -2.70 -9.70
C ASN A 65 -7.94 -2.26 -10.57
N GLY A 66 -7.31 -3.23 -11.25
CA GLY A 66 -6.10 -3.03 -12.04
C GLY A 66 -4.93 -2.48 -11.21
N SER A 67 -4.34 -1.37 -11.67
CA SER A 67 -3.25 -0.65 -10.98
C SER A 67 -3.72 0.23 -9.81
N LYS A 68 -4.97 0.09 -9.38
CA LYS A 68 -5.53 0.78 -8.23
C LYS A 68 -6.13 -0.19 -7.24
N ALA A 69 -6.23 0.23 -5.99
CA ALA A 69 -6.97 -0.48 -4.95
C ALA A 69 -7.72 0.50 -4.04
N THR A 70 -8.84 0.05 -3.50
CA THR A 70 -9.50 0.69 -2.36
C THR A 70 -9.02 -0.02 -1.09
N LEU A 71 -8.58 0.75 -0.10
CA LEU A 71 -8.20 0.26 1.22
C LEU A 71 -9.19 0.81 2.24
N VAL A 72 -9.87 -0.06 2.98
CA VAL A 72 -10.77 0.35 4.06
C VAL A 72 -10.17 -0.11 5.39
N ASN A 73 -9.94 0.82 6.31
CA ASN A 73 -9.52 0.49 7.66
C ASN A 73 -10.61 -0.36 8.33
N ALA A 74 -10.25 -1.59 8.73
CA ALA A 74 -11.19 -2.56 9.24
C ALA A 74 -11.79 -2.18 10.61
N GLU A 75 -11.12 -1.29 11.35
CA GLU A 75 -11.56 -0.81 12.66
C GLU A 75 -12.34 0.50 12.54
N SER A 76 -11.80 1.50 11.86
CA SER A 76 -12.41 2.84 11.79
C SER A 76 -13.39 3.04 10.64
N GLY A 77 -13.39 2.15 9.64
CA GLY A 77 -14.17 2.30 8.40
C GLY A 77 -13.66 3.38 7.44
N ALA A 78 -12.56 4.07 7.76
CA ALA A 78 -11.97 5.07 6.89
C ALA A 78 -11.51 4.44 5.56
N SER A 79 -11.84 5.08 4.44
CA SER A 79 -11.59 4.56 3.09
C SER A 79 -10.56 5.40 2.36
N TYR A 80 -9.65 4.73 1.65
CA TYR A 80 -8.53 5.31 0.94
C TYR A 80 -8.43 4.72 -0.47
N THR A 81 -7.91 5.50 -1.40
CA THR A 81 -7.51 5.01 -2.73
C THR A 81 -6.01 4.82 -2.77
N LEU A 82 -5.55 3.75 -3.39
CA LEU A 82 -4.15 3.42 -3.59
C LEU A 82 -3.88 3.28 -5.08
N ASP A 83 -2.90 4.02 -5.60
CA ASP A 83 -2.29 3.77 -6.90
C ASP A 83 -1.01 2.93 -6.69
N THR A 84 -1.01 1.70 -7.21
CA THR A 84 0.12 0.77 -7.07
C THR A 84 1.23 1.01 -8.11
N GLY A 85 0.99 1.88 -9.09
CA GLY A 85 1.86 2.19 -10.22
C GLY A 85 1.78 1.18 -11.37
N ALA A 86 1.44 -0.08 -11.08
CA ALA A 86 1.30 -1.16 -12.05
C ALA A 86 0.29 -2.20 -11.56
N ASP A 87 -0.25 -3.00 -12.48
CA ASP A 87 -1.20 -4.07 -12.18
C ASP A 87 -0.48 -5.40 -11.83
N GLY A 88 -1.11 -6.22 -10.99
CA GLY A 88 -0.56 -7.49 -10.46
C GLY A 88 -0.29 -7.48 -8.96
N ASP A 89 -0.40 -8.63 -8.29
CA ASP A 89 -0.30 -8.79 -6.82
C ASP A 89 1.05 -8.36 -6.26
N SER A 90 2.13 -8.62 -7.00
CA SER A 90 3.48 -8.19 -6.66
C SER A 90 3.64 -6.68 -6.49
N PHE A 91 2.79 -5.88 -7.14
CA PHE A 91 2.81 -4.42 -7.00
C PHE A 91 1.94 -3.93 -5.84
N LEU A 92 0.83 -4.61 -5.55
CA LEU A 92 0.04 -4.38 -4.35
C LEU A 92 0.84 -4.71 -3.08
N GLU A 93 1.65 -5.78 -3.15
CA GLU A 93 2.51 -6.22 -2.05
C GLU A 93 3.52 -5.16 -1.59
N LYS A 94 3.80 -4.13 -2.40
CA LYS A 94 4.60 -2.98 -1.94
C LYS A 94 3.96 -2.28 -0.73
N PHE A 95 2.64 -2.29 -0.63
CA PHE A 95 1.89 -1.48 0.34
C PHE A 95 1.25 -2.34 1.42
N VAL A 96 0.79 -3.54 1.07
CA VAL A 96 0.03 -4.40 1.98
C VAL A 96 0.49 -5.85 1.92
N VAL A 97 0.28 -6.60 3.01
CA VAL A 97 0.67 -8.02 3.15
C VAL A 97 -0.42 -8.82 3.86
N LYS A 98 -0.52 -10.12 3.59
CA LYS A 98 -1.56 -10.98 4.19
C LYS A 98 -1.35 -11.27 5.68
N ALA A 99 -0.11 -11.16 6.16
CA ALA A 99 0.25 -11.35 7.56
C ALA A 99 0.91 -10.07 8.11
N PRO A 100 0.70 -9.74 9.40
CA PRO A 100 1.32 -8.57 10.00
C PRO A 100 2.84 -8.69 10.02
N VAL A 101 3.51 -7.55 9.81
CA VAL A 101 4.96 -7.42 9.90
C VAL A 101 5.41 -7.57 11.35
N ASN A 102 6.37 -8.46 11.60
CA ASN A 102 6.90 -8.67 12.94
C ASN A 102 7.92 -7.58 13.32
N MET A 103 7.56 -6.74 14.29
CA MET A 103 8.44 -5.69 14.82
C MET A 103 8.89 -5.95 16.26
N LYS A 104 8.51 -7.07 16.88
CA LYS A 104 8.75 -7.32 18.33
C LYS A 104 10.23 -7.37 18.72
N GLY A 105 11.13 -7.65 17.77
CA GLY A 105 12.58 -7.70 17.99
C GLY A 105 13.32 -6.41 17.65
N PHE A 106 12.63 -5.36 17.21
CA PHE A 106 13.29 -4.12 16.84
C PHE A 106 13.69 -3.33 18.10
N SER A 107 14.87 -2.69 18.06
CA SER A 107 15.31 -1.82 19.15
C SER A 107 14.37 -0.63 19.32
N ALA A 108 14.36 -0.03 20.51
CA ALA A 108 13.54 1.15 20.79
C ALA A 108 13.82 2.30 19.81
N GLU A 109 15.08 2.47 19.39
CA GLU A 109 15.44 3.49 18.39
C GLU A 109 14.81 3.21 17.02
N VAL A 110 14.83 1.95 16.56
CA VAL A 110 14.21 1.56 15.29
C VAL A 110 12.70 1.75 15.35
N GLN A 111 12.06 1.38 16.47
CA GLN A 111 10.62 1.59 16.66
C GLN A 111 10.25 3.08 16.64
N ALA A 112 11.06 3.94 17.28
CA ALA A 112 10.89 5.38 17.24
C ALA A 112 11.05 5.91 15.80
N ALA A 113 12.07 5.48 15.06
CA ALA A 113 12.26 5.86 13.67
C ALA A 113 11.09 5.44 12.76
N ILE A 114 10.53 4.25 12.97
CA ILE A 114 9.32 3.79 12.27
C ILE A 114 8.13 4.68 12.61
N LYS A 115 7.92 5.02 13.89
CA LYS A 115 6.83 5.91 14.30
C LYS A 115 6.96 7.31 13.69
N ASP A 116 8.19 7.82 13.62
CA ASP A 116 8.51 9.13 13.04
C ASP A 116 8.59 9.08 11.50
N THR A 117 8.47 7.90 10.91
CA THR A 117 8.51 7.64 9.46
C THR A 117 9.81 8.07 8.78
N ILE A 118 10.95 7.82 9.45
CA ILE A 118 12.28 8.19 8.97
C ILE A 118 13.23 6.99 8.91
N ALA A 119 14.23 7.07 8.03
CA ALA A 119 15.39 6.20 8.04
C ALA A 119 16.49 6.75 8.95
N ARG A 120 17.26 5.85 9.56
CA ARG A 120 18.45 6.15 10.36
C ARG A 120 19.59 5.22 9.99
N VAL A 121 20.81 5.71 10.16
CA VAL A 121 22.04 4.90 10.02
C VAL A 121 21.93 3.65 10.92
N GLY A 122 22.31 2.50 10.37
CA GLY A 122 22.25 1.21 11.04
C GLY A 122 20.94 0.44 10.87
N MET A 123 19.85 1.08 10.41
CA MET A 123 18.60 0.37 10.08
C MET A 123 18.80 -0.59 8.91
N THR A 124 18.12 -1.74 8.90
CA THR A 124 18.11 -2.62 7.72
C THR A 124 17.18 -2.08 6.62
N LYS A 125 17.32 -2.58 5.39
CA LYS A 125 16.38 -2.29 4.29
C LYS A 125 14.92 -2.52 4.70
N GLU A 126 14.62 -3.61 5.39
CA GLU A 126 13.26 -3.94 5.83
C GLU A 126 12.75 -2.90 6.83
N GLN A 127 13.57 -2.50 7.79
CA GLN A 127 13.22 -1.49 8.79
C GLN A 127 12.95 -0.13 8.14
N VAL A 128 13.78 0.26 7.17
CA VAL A 128 13.58 1.50 6.40
C VAL A 128 12.29 1.40 5.58
N TYR A 129 12.05 0.28 4.91
CA TYR A 129 10.85 0.07 4.11
C TYR A 129 9.60 0.14 4.98
N ILE A 130 9.62 -0.46 6.17
CA ILE A 130 8.51 -0.37 7.14
C ILE A 130 8.26 1.09 7.55
N ALA A 131 9.32 1.85 7.84
CA ALA A 131 9.24 3.24 8.29
C ALA A 131 8.75 4.20 7.19
N MET A 132 9.33 4.10 6.00
CA MET A 132 9.21 5.10 4.94
C MET A 132 8.41 4.64 3.71
N GLY A 133 8.14 3.34 3.60
CA GLY A 133 7.47 2.70 2.46
C GLY A 133 8.33 2.64 1.19
N PRO A 134 7.71 2.40 0.02
CA PRO A 134 8.44 2.28 -1.24
C PRO A 134 9.09 3.63 -1.61
N PRO A 135 10.38 3.62 -2.02
CA PRO A 135 11.02 4.81 -2.58
C PRO A 135 10.43 5.14 -3.97
N SER A 136 10.62 6.37 -4.44
CA SER A 136 10.24 6.76 -5.80
C SER A 136 11.22 6.23 -6.84
N ASN A 137 12.50 6.12 -6.49
CA ASN A 137 13.54 5.64 -7.40
C ASN A 137 14.55 4.73 -6.69
N LEU A 138 15.14 3.83 -7.48
CA LEU A 138 16.33 3.06 -7.14
C LEU A 138 17.50 3.71 -7.91
N GLY A 139 18.24 4.60 -7.25
CA GLY A 139 19.12 5.53 -7.95
C GLY A 139 18.37 6.41 -8.94
N ARG A 140 18.52 6.17 -10.25
CA ARG A 140 17.83 6.91 -11.32
C ARG A 140 16.54 6.24 -11.80
N ASP A 141 16.35 4.95 -11.52
CA ASP A 141 15.24 4.18 -12.07
C ASP A 141 13.97 4.32 -11.24
N GLN A 142 12.83 4.63 -11.86
CA GLN A 142 11.56 4.77 -11.16
C GLN A 142 11.00 3.42 -10.66
N THR A 143 10.32 3.43 -9.51
CA THR A 143 9.77 2.23 -8.86
C THR A 143 8.32 1.90 -9.22
N ALA A 144 7.65 2.72 -10.03
CA ALA A 144 6.26 2.48 -10.44
C ALA A 144 6.06 1.06 -10.97
N GLN A 145 6.98 0.60 -11.82
CA GLN A 145 7.02 -0.73 -12.44
C GLN A 145 8.01 -1.69 -11.77
N LYS A 146 8.34 -1.47 -10.50
CA LYS A 146 9.21 -2.37 -9.70
C LYS A 146 8.38 -3.04 -8.62
N THR A 147 8.66 -4.32 -8.40
CA THR A 147 8.07 -5.10 -7.29
C THR A 147 8.80 -4.82 -5.99
N TYR A 148 8.26 -5.29 -4.87
CA TYR A 148 8.97 -5.26 -3.60
C TYR A 148 10.35 -5.92 -3.67
N GLN A 149 10.46 -7.11 -4.28
CA GLN A 149 11.76 -7.79 -4.38
C GLN A 149 12.79 -6.95 -5.15
N ASN A 150 12.38 -6.28 -6.23
CA ASN A 150 13.27 -5.40 -6.99
C ASN A 150 13.76 -4.19 -6.17
N ILE A 151 12.90 -3.63 -5.31
CA ILE A 151 13.28 -2.52 -4.43
C ILE A 151 14.31 -3.00 -3.40
N MET A 152 14.05 -4.16 -2.77
CA MET A 152 14.92 -4.74 -1.74
C MET A 152 16.31 -5.11 -2.27
N SER A 153 16.47 -5.40 -3.56
CA SER A 153 17.77 -5.71 -4.17
C SER A 153 18.65 -4.48 -4.43
N ALA A 154 18.13 -3.25 -4.34
CA ALA A 154 18.89 -2.04 -4.61
C ALA A 154 19.57 -1.47 -3.35
N ASP A 155 20.73 -0.83 -3.52
CA ASP A 155 21.52 -0.25 -2.43
C ASP A 155 21.42 1.28 -2.31
N LEU A 156 20.64 1.91 -3.19
CA LEU A 156 20.34 3.33 -3.13
C LEU A 156 18.86 3.55 -3.38
N TRP A 157 18.16 4.03 -2.36
CA TRP A 157 16.76 4.42 -2.43
C TRP A 157 16.64 5.93 -2.41
N VAL A 158 15.82 6.46 -3.30
CA VAL A 158 15.53 7.89 -3.38
C VAL A 158 14.04 8.09 -3.15
N TYR A 159 13.71 8.97 -2.22
CA TYR A 159 12.34 9.33 -1.86
C TYR A 159 12.07 10.78 -2.26
N LEU A 160 10.86 11.04 -2.76
CA LEU A 160 10.39 12.41 -2.93
C LEU A 160 9.78 12.92 -1.63
N ARG A 161 10.24 14.09 -1.18
CA ARG A 161 9.67 14.77 -0.01
C ARG A 161 8.35 15.45 -0.37
N ARG A 162 8.39 16.41 -1.28
CA ARG A 162 7.24 17.10 -1.91
C ARG A 162 7.61 17.50 -3.33
N ARG A 163 6.63 17.95 -4.11
CA ARG A 163 6.88 18.44 -5.48
C ARG A 163 7.95 19.56 -5.45
N PHE A 164 8.98 19.42 -6.29
CA PHE A 164 10.09 20.37 -6.45
C PHE A 164 11.02 20.58 -5.24
N SER A 165 10.92 19.77 -4.17
CA SER A 165 11.89 19.83 -3.08
C SER A 165 13.10 18.93 -3.33
N LYS A 166 14.19 19.18 -2.59
CA LYS A 166 15.30 18.21 -2.50
C LYS A 166 14.78 16.83 -2.10
N ASN A 167 15.23 15.82 -2.82
CA ASN A 167 14.91 14.43 -2.54
C ASN A 167 15.64 13.95 -1.28
N ILE A 168 15.15 12.85 -0.73
CA ILE A 168 15.79 12.15 0.38
C ILE A 168 16.52 10.93 -0.19
N GLY A 169 17.81 10.81 0.08
CA GLY A 169 18.62 9.66 -0.30
C GLY A 169 18.84 8.74 0.90
N VAL A 170 18.72 7.44 0.69
CA VAL A 170 19.07 6.41 1.68
C VAL A 170 19.98 5.39 1.01
N GLY A 171 21.25 5.35 1.44
CA GLY A 171 22.25 4.41 0.95
C GLY A 171 22.44 3.25 1.91
N PHE A 172 22.66 2.06 1.37
CA PHE A 172 22.90 0.83 2.12
C PHE A 172 24.32 0.30 1.91
N ASP A 173 24.88 -0.33 2.93
CA ASP A 173 26.13 -1.09 2.83
C ASP A 173 25.89 -2.52 2.30
N SER A 174 26.97 -3.28 2.14
CA SER A 174 26.92 -4.68 1.67
C SER A 174 26.19 -5.62 2.63
N ALA A 175 25.97 -5.22 3.89
CA ALA A 175 25.18 -5.95 4.87
C ALA A 175 23.69 -5.54 4.83
N GLY A 176 23.30 -4.65 3.91
CA GLY A 176 21.92 -4.16 3.78
C GLY A 176 21.51 -3.19 4.88
N LYS A 177 22.46 -2.55 5.55
CA LYS A 177 22.20 -1.53 6.58
C LYS A 177 22.43 -0.14 6.03
N VAL A 178 21.65 0.82 6.51
CA VAL A 178 21.80 2.23 6.14
C VAL A 178 23.18 2.71 6.58
N ASN A 179 23.99 3.15 5.62
CA ASN A 179 25.29 3.77 5.88
C ASN A 179 25.29 5.28 5.66
N ARG A 180 24.30 5.81 4.92
CA ARG A 180 24.12 7.25 4.70
C ARG A 180 22.65 7.61 4.52
N THR A 181 22.29 8.79 5.01
CA THR A 181 21.02 9.46 4.68
C THR A 181 21.29 10.89 4.24
N GLU A 182 20.53 11.36 3.26
CA GLU A 182 20.61 12.72 2.73
C GLU A 182 19.21 13.35 2.77
N GLY A 183 19.11 14.63 3.12
CA GLY A 183 17.83 15.35 3.04
C GLY A 183 16.83 15.05 4.17
N ILE A 184 17.19 14.19 5.13
CA ILE A 184 16.45 13.96 6.38
C ILE A 184 16.99 14.95 7.42
N TRP A 185 16.18 15.93 7.82
CA TRP A 185 16.55 16.95 8.81
C TRP A 185 15.63 16.81 10.03
N ARG A 186 16.20 16.90 11.23
CA ARG A 186 15.43 17.00 12.49
C ARG A 186 14.93 18.43 12.69
#